data_AF-A0A2I1C0Q8-F1
#
_entry.id   AF-A0A2I1C0Q8-F1
#
_cell.length_a   1.000
_cell.length_b   1.000
_cell.length_c   1.000
_cell.angle_alpha   90.00
_cell.angle_beta   90.00
_cell.angle_gamma   90.00
#
_symmetry.space_group_name_H-M   'P 1'
#
loop_
_entity.id
_entity.type
_entity.pdbx_description
1 polymer ?
#
loop_
_entity_poly.entity_id
_entity_poly.type
_entity_poly.pdbx_seq_one_letter_code
_entity_poly.pdbx_strand_id
1 'polypeptide(L)'
;MPGSTVEKEYRRRIAAINAVTAFCDVEEGSPTRRPNITQKRRALDVLPSAPPAKRQESTSFEEQKTTLSQAIASVCIKARRERPNICFLCLGNPRMPERERVKDFGTPGSLGRHFVDFHAIRYPKDMRVKCSICKEELESKSALMNHAERVHGTVSRRPLSALGPI
;
A
#
# COMPACT_ATOMS: atom_id res chain seq x y z
N MET A 1 33.69 -16.63 -16.85
CA MET A 1 34.14 -17.92 -17.41
C MET A 1 33.92 -19.03 -16.40
N PRO A 2 33.19 -20.11 -16.74
CA PRO A 2 32.98 -21.29 -15.90
C PRO A 2 34.29 -21.85 -15.34
N GLY A 3 34.30 -22.33 -14.10
CA GLY A 3 35.45 -23.00 -13.50
C GLY A 3 35.76 -24.30 -14.25
N SER A 4 37.05 -24.56 -14.48
CA SER A 4 37.51 -25.77 -15.21
C SER A 4 37.23 -27.08 -14.47
N THR A 5 36.86 -27.01 -13.18
CA THR A 5 36.42 -28.14 -12.35
C THR A 5 35.28 -27.68 -11.45
N VAL A 6 34.48 -28.64 -10.98
CA VAL A 6 33.35 -28.40 -10.07
C VAL A 6 33.78 -27.64 -8.82
N GLU A 7 34.92 -28.01 -8.23
CA GLU A 7 35.42 -27.36 -7.02
C GLU A 7 35.92 -25.92 -7.26
N LYS A 8 36.57 -25.68 -8.41
CA LYS A 8 36.94 -24.32 -8.81
C LYS A 8 35.72 -23.45 -9.08
N GLU A 9 34.68 -24.00 -9.68
CA GLU A 9 33.41 -23.30 -9.87
C GLU A 9 32.75 -22.97 -8.52
N TYR A 10 32.78 -23.90 -7.57
CA TYR A 10 32.25 -23.69 -6.21
C TYR A 10 32.97 -22.55 -5.50
N ARG A 11 34.31 -22.57 -5.52
CA ARG A 11 35.14 -21.48 -4.96
C ARG A 11 34.89 -20.14 -5.66
N ARG A 12 34.71 -20.13 -7.00
CA ARG A 12 34.40 -18.90 -7.74
C ARG A 12 33.04 -18.32 -7.32
N ARG A 13 32.03 -19.17 -7.15
CA ARG A 13 30.69 -18.75 -6.70
C ARG A 13 30.73 -18.16 -5.30
N ILE A 14 31.41 -18.82 -4.37
CA ILE A 14 31.58 -18.32 -3.00
C ILE A 14 32.32 -16.97 -3.01
N ALA A 15 33.39 -16.85 -3.78
CA ALA A 15 34.14 -15.59 -3.90
C ALA A 15 33.28 -14.44 -4.47
N ALA A 16 32.47 -14.73 -5.49
CA ALA A 16 31.56 -13.73 -6.06
C ALA A 16 30.47 -13.31 -5.07
N ILE A 17 29.90 -14.25 -4.30
CA ILE A 17 28.93 -13.95 -3.24
C ILE A 17 29.56 -13.04 -2.18
N ASN A 18 30.74 -13.42 -1.67
CA ASN A 18 31.43 -12.62 -0.66
C ASN A 18 31.79 -11.22 -1.16
N ALA A 19 32.17 -11.08 -2.44
CA ALA A 19 32.46 -9.78 -3.05
C ALA A 19 31.22 -8.89 -3.12
N VAL A 20 30.06 -9.44 -3.49
CA VAL A 20 28.79 -8.68 -3.51
C VAL A 20 28.38 -8.30 -2.09
N THR A 21 28.48 -9.21 -1.13
CA THR A 21 28.17 -8.93 0.28
C THR A 21 29.04 -7.78 0.82
N ALA A 22 30.35 -7.80 0.56
CA ALA A 22 31.27 -6.74 0.99
C ALA A 22 30.97 -5.37 0.34
N PHE A 23 30.36 -5.36 -0.85
CA PHE A 23 29.94 -4.12 -1.51
C PHE A 23 28.60 -3.58 -0.97
N CYS A 24 27.73 -4.46 -0.46
CA CYS A 24 26.39 -4.09 -0.01
C CYS A 24 26.34 -3.40 1.37
N ASP A 25 27.46 -3.28 2.09
CA ASP A 25 27.53 -2.57 3.38
C ASP A 25 27.68 -1.04 3.24
N VAL A 26 27.61 -0.50 2.02
CA VAL A 26 27.61 0.96 1.78
C VAL A 26 26.20 1.53 1.99
N GLU A 27 26.05 2.40 2.99
CA GLU A 27 24.87 3.26 3.11
C GLU A 27 24.81 4.24 1.92
N GLU A 28 23.80 4.10 1.06
CA GLU A 28 23.43 5.18 0.13
C GLU A 28 22.99 6.39 0.95
N GLY A 29 23.77 7.47 0.88
CA GLY A 29 23.54 8.71 1.61
C GLY A 29 22.13 9.26 1.42
N SER A 30 21.57 9.82 2.50
CA SER A 30 20.20 10.36 2.51
C SER A 30 20.04 11.51 1.50
N PRO A 31 18.94 11.55 0.71
CA PRO A 31 18.66 12.69 -0.15
C PRO A 31 18.51 13.97 0.68
N THR A 32 19.31 14.99 0.36
CA THR A 32 19.23 16.31 1.01
C THR A 32 17.87 16.94 0.71
N ARG A 33 17.05 17.11 1.75
CA ARG A 33 15.72 17.71 1.64
C ARG A 33 15.88 19.19 1.32
N ARG A 34 15.56 19.60 0.08
CA ARG A 34 15.44 21.03 -0.26
C ARG A 34 14.30 21.64 0.57
N PRO A 35 14.50 22.80 1.23
CA PRO A 35 13.41 23.48 1.93
C PRO A 35 12.41 24.03 0.91
N ASN A 36 11.15 23.59 1.00
CA ASN A 36 10.05 24.14 0.22
C ASN A 36 9.80 25.58 0.68
N ILE A 37 10.07 26.53 -0.20
CA ILE A 37 9.63 27.92 -0.06
C ILE A 37 8.11 27.91 -0.09
N THR A 38 7.51 28.31 1.03
CA THR A 38 6.09 28.58 1.19
C THR A 38 5.68 29.74 0.29
N GLN A 39 5.05 29.44 -0.85
CA GLN A 39 4.46 30.46 -1.70
C GLN A 39 3.16 30.96 -1.06
N LYS A 40 3.30 31.96 -0.21
CA LYS A 40 2.20 32.74 0.36
C LYS A 40 1.81 33.82 -0.64
N ARG A 41 0.61 33.73 -1.24
CA ARG A 41 -0.07 34.90 -1.82
C ARG A 41 -1.43 35.09 -1.11
N ARG A 42 -1.49 36.17 -0.33
CA ARG A 42 -2.68 36.98 0.03
C ARG A 42 -3.18 37.69 -1.26
N ALA A 43 -4.40 38.22 -1.44
CA ALA A 43 -5.66 38.39 -0.70
C ALA A 43 -6.70 38.93 -1.72
N LEU A 44 -8.00 38.89 -1.41
CA LEU A 44 -8.90 40.06 -1.36
C LEU A 44 -10.36 39.65 -1.08
N ASP A 45 -11.00 40.47 -0.25
CA ASP A 45 -12.33 40.37 0.36
C ASP A 45 -13.52 40.41 -0.61
N VAL A 46 -14.67 39.85 -0.17
CA VAL A 46 -16.00 40.50 -0.03
C VAL A 46 -17.03 39.46 0.49
N LEU A 47 -17.73 39.79 1.58
CA LEU A 47 -18.94 39.14 2.14
C LEU A 47 -20.12 40.15 2.03
N PRO A 48 -21.40 39.83 2.36
CA PRO A 48 -22.12 38.55 2.43
C PRO A 48 -23.49 38.58 1.71
N SER A 49 -24.16 37.44 1.48
CA SER A 49 -25.64 37.40 1.47
C SER A 49 -26.18 36.00 1.77
N ALA A 50 -27.24 35.95 2.57
CA ALA A 50 -27.82 34.77 3.23
C ALA A 50 -28.92 34.09 2.37
N PRO A 51 -29.61 33.03 2.84
CA PRO A 51 -29.80 31.75 2.12
C PRO A 51 -31.16 31.66 1.37
N PRO A 52 -31.39 30.54 0.66
CA PRO A 52 -32.64 29.82 0.94
C PRO A 52 -32.48 28.29 1.04
N ALA A 53 -33.56 27.71 1.53
CA ALA A 53 -33.66 26.43 2.20
C ALA A 53 -33.83 25.21 1.28
N LYS A 54 -33.73 24.06 1.96
CA LYS A 54 -34.52 22.82 1.82
C LYS A 54 -33.99 21.73 0.88
N ARG A 55 -33.69 20.61 1.57
CA ARG A 55 -33.82 19.19 1.17
C ARG A 55 -32.81 18.68 0.14
N GLN A 56 -31.68 18.17 0.64
CA GLN A 56 -30.81 17.31 -0.16
C GLN A 56 -30.02 16.30 0.68
N GLU A 57 -30.67 15.68 1.67
CA GLU A 57 -30.02 14.73 2.58
C GLU A 57 -30.27 13.26 2.20
N SER A 58 -31.19 12.99 1.26
CA SER A 58 -31.55 11.63 0.84
C SER A 58 -30.81 11.13 -0.40
N THR A 59 -30.32 12.00 -1.28
CA THR A 59 -29.57 11.60 -2.49
C THR A 59 -28.11 11.28 -2.18
N SER A 60 -27.48 12.05 -1.28
CA SER A 60 -26.07 11.90 -0.94
C SER A 60 -25.74 10.59 -0.24
N PHE A 61 -26.67 10.03 0.55
CA PHE A 61 -26.46 8.80 1.32
C PHE A 61 -26.54 7.54 0.46
N GLU A 62 -27.48 7.47 -0.49
CA GLU A 62 -27.57 6.35 -1.44
C GLU A 62 -26.43 6.38 -2.47
N GLU A 63 -26.02 7.56 -2.94
CA GLU A 63 -24.83 7.71 -3.76
C GLU A 63 -23.56 7.24 -3.03
N GLN A 64 -23.40 7.58 -1.75
CA GLN A 64 -22.28 7.09 -0.92
C GLN A 64 -22.28 5.57 -0.79
N LYS A 65 -23.40 4.96 -0.39
CA LYS A 65 -23.51 3.49 -0.30
C LYS A 65 -23.22 2.76 -1.61
N THR A 66 -23.67 3.31 -2.73
CA THR A 66 -23.43 2.72 -4.06
C THR A 66 -21.95 2.82 -4.43
N THR A 67 -21.29 3.94 -4.12
CA THR A 67 -19.82 4.08 -4.33
C THR A 67 -19.01 3.10 -3.47
N LEU A 68 -19.38 2.90 -2.21
CA LEU A 68 -18.70 1.95 -1.32
C LEU A 68 -18.88 0.51 -1.82
N SER A 69 -20.11 0.14 -2.21
CA SER A 69 -20.41 -1.19 -2.75
C SER A 69 -19.64 -1.47 -4.05
N GLN A 70 -19.54 -0.47 -4.93
CA GLN A 70 -18.74 -0.57 -6.15
C GLN A 70 -17.25 -0.71 -5.85
N ALA A 71 -16.73 0.05 -4.87
CA ALA A 71 -15.34 -0.07 -4.43
C ALA A 71 -15.03 -1.45 -3.85
N ILE A 72 -15.97 -2.06 -3.10
CA ILE A 72 -15.80 -3.42 -2.57
C ILE A 72 -15.66 -4.44 -3.71
N ALA A 73 -16.46 -4.30 -4.76
CA ALA A 73 -16.38 -5.17 -5.92
C ALA A 73 -15.08 -4.97 -6.73
N SER A 74 -14.51 -3.75 -6.73
CA SER A 74 -13.33 -3.43 -7.54
C SER A 74 -12.00 -3.91 -6.94
N VAL A 75 -11.94 -4.13 -5.62
CA VAL A 75 -10.71 -4.55 -4.94
C VAL A 75 -10.46 -6.06 -4.98
N CYS A 76 -11.44 -6.88 -5.36
CA CYS A 76 -11.26 -8.32 -5.55
C CYS A 76 -10.91 -8.62 -7.01
N ILE A 77 -9.70 -9.12 -7.26
CA ILE A 77 -9.24 -9.38 -8.62
C ILE A 77 -9.86 -10.65 -9.19
N LYS A 78 -10.23 -10.63 -10.47
CA LYS A 78 -10.70 -11.82 -11.21
C LYS A 78 -9.55 -12.50 -11.96
N ALA A 79 -8.57 -11.73 -12.41
CA ALA A 79 -7.37 -12.22 -13.06
C ALA A 79 -6.10 -11.73 -12.35
N ARG A 80 -5.05 -12.57 -12.33
CA ARG A 80 -3.76 -12.28 -11.66
C ARG A 80 -3.05 -11.01 -12.11
N ARG A 81 -3.39 -10.46 -13.27
CA ARG A 81 -2.81 -9.24 -13.85
C ARG A 81 -3.50 -7.96 -13.38
N GLU A 82 -4.68 -8.06 -12.79
CA GLU A 82 -5.42 -6.90 -12.31
C GLU A 82 -4.72 -6.30 -11.09
N ARG A 83 -4.69 -4.97 -11.03
CA ARG A 83 -3.99 -4.21 -10.01
C ARG A 83 -4.90 -3.06 -9.56
N PRO A 84 -5.75 -3.28 -8.54
CA PRO A 84 -6.61 -2.24 -8.00
C PRO A 84 -5.79 -1.07 -7.45
N ASN A 85 -6.42 0.11 -7.49
CA ASN A 85 -5.86 1.35 -6.97
C ASN A 85 -6.49 1.77 -5.63
N ILE A 86 -7.39 0.97 -5.05
CA ILE A 86 -8.01 1.24 -3.74
C ILE A 86 -7.50 0.21 -2.72
N CYS A 87 -7.09 0.67 -1.54
CA CYS A 87 -6.56 -0.20 -0.49
C CYS A 87 -7.70 -0.99 0.17
N PHE A 88 -7.71 -2.31 0.02
CA PHE A 88 -8.76 -3.18 0.57
C PHE A 88 -8.87 -3.12 2.11
N LEU A 89 -7.77 -2.86 2.82
CA LEU A 89 -7.77 -2.70 4.28
C LEU A 89 -8.33 -1.34 4.71
N CYS A 90 -8.03 -0.26 3.98
CA CYS A 90 -8.69 1.03 4.21
C CYS A 90 -10.18 0.90 3.94
N LEU A 91 -10.53 0.30 2.79
CA LEU A 91 -11.90 0.07 2.40
C LEU A 91 -12.65 -0.76 3.44
N GLY A 92 -12.00 -1.75 4.04
CA GLY A 92 -12.55 -2.62 5.07
C GLY A 92 -12.61 -2.05 6.49
N ASN A 93 -12.08 -0.85 6.75
CA ASN A 93 -11.94 -0.30 8.10
C ASN A 93 -13.13 0.63 8.46
N PRO A 94 -14.06 0.20 9.33
CA PRO A 94 -15.22 1.03 9.70
C PRO A 94 -14.87 2.23 10.58
N ARG A 95 -13.65 2.29 11.13
CA ARG A 95 -13.21 3.39 12.00
C ARG A 95 -12.69 4.61 11.22
N MET A 96 -12.55 4.50 9.90
CA MET A 96 -12.14 5.62 9.04
C MET A 96 -13.33 6.26 8.31
N PRO A 97 -13.30 7.58 8.05
CA PRO A 97 -14.31 8.24 7.23
C PRO A 97 -14.44 7.60 5.85
N GLU A 98 -15.66 7.51 5.32
CA GLU A 98 -15.94 6.82 4.05
C GLU A 98 -15.06 7.32 2.89
N ARG A 99 -14.90 8.64 2.76
CA ARG A 99 -14.02 9.28 1.75
C ARG A 99 -12.56 8.77 1.79
N GLU A 100 -12.07 8.39 2.97
CA GLU A 100 -10.71 7.88 3.16
C GLU A 100 -10.63 6.38 2.88
N ARG A 101 -11.74 5.65 3.10
CA ARG A 101 -11.87 4.22 2.81
C ARG A 101 -11.86 3.94 1.31
N VAL A 102 -12.50 4.81 0.52
CA VAL A 102 -12.59 4.69 -0.95
C VAL A 102 -11.49 5.47 -1.69
N LYS A 103 -10.44 5.92 -0.97
CA LYS A 103 -9.36 6.69 -1.57
C LYS A 103 -8.68 5.90 -2.69
N ASP A 104 -8.72 6.47 -3.89
CA ASP A 104 -8.03 5.96 -5.06
C ASP A 104 -6.58 6.47 -5.11
N PHE A 105 -5.64 5.57 -5.36
CA PHE A 105 -4.23 5.86 -5.51
C PHE A 105 -3.88 5.97 -6.99
N GLY A 106 -3.13 7.02 -7.38
CA GLY A 106 -2.83 7.25 -8.80
C GLY A 106 -2.08 6.11 -9.51
N THR A 107 -1.46 5.17 -8.78
CA THR A 107 -0.81 3.98 -9.35
C THR A 107 -0.92 2.79 -8.40
N PRO A 108 -0.87 1.54 -8.92
CA PRO A 108 -0.79 0.36 -8.06
C PRO A 108 0.46 0.34 -7.17
N GLY A 109 1.56 0.92 -7.64
CA GLY A 109 2.82 1.00 -6.89
C GLY A 109 2.72 1.91 -5.66
N SER A 110 2.03 3.05 -5.78
CA SER A 110 1.78 3.94 -4.63
C SER A 110 0.82 3.31 -3.62
N LEU A 111 -0.18 2.54 -4.09
CA LEU A 111 -1.02 1.71 -3.23
C LEU A 111 -0.20 0.64 -2.50
N GLY A 112 0.68 -0.09 -3.19
CA GLY A 112 1.51 -1.12 -2.59
C GLY A 112 2.43 -0.57 -1.49
N ARG A 113 3.00 0.62 -1.71
CA ARG A 113 3.78 1.34 -0.69
C ARG A 113 2.92 1.72 0.51
N HIS A 114 1.75 2.31 0.27
CA HIS A 114 0.80 2.65 1.33
C HIS A 114 0.41 1.43 2.17
N PHE A 115 0.07 0.31 1.53
CA PHE A 115 -0.28 -0.93 2.19
C PHE A 115 0.81 -1.40 3.14
N VAL A 116 2.08 -1.35 2.70
CA VAL A 116 3.20 -1.74 3.55
C VAL A 116 3.37 -0.81 4.75
N ASP A 117 3.45 0.50 4.49
CA ASP A 117 3.82 1.49 5.50
C ASP A 117 2.75 1.65 6.60
N PHE A 118 1.47 1.51 6.23
CA PHE A 118 0.35 1.74 7.14
C PHE A 118 -0.28 0.48 7.70
N HIS A 119 -0.23 -0.64 6.96
CA HIS A 119 -0.90 -1.87 7.38
C HIS A 119 0.08 -3.00 7.67
N ALA A 120 0.97 -3.35 6.74
CA ALA A 120 1.82 -4.54 6.91
C ALA A 120 2.89 -4.34 8.00
N ILE A 121 3.61 -3.22 8.05
CA ILE A 121 4.65 -2.97 9.06
C ILE A 121 4.05 -2.92 10.46
N ARG A 122 2.88 -2.28 10.59
CA ARG A 122 2.17 -2.13 11.88
C ARG A 122 1.38 -3.36 12.28
N TYR A 123 1.35 -4.40 11.43
CA TYR A 123 0.70 -5.66 11.71
C TYR A 123 1.44 -6.38 12.85
N PRO A 124 0.81 -6.56 14.04
CA PRO A 124 1.42 -7.27 15.15
C PRO A 124 1.64 -8.75 14.82
N LYS A 125 2.71 -9.36 15.35
CA LYS A 125 3.06 -10.76 15.06
C LYS A 125 1.95 -11.75 15.42
N ASP A 126 1.30 -11.53 16.55
CA ASP A 126 0.28 -12.45 17.08
C ASP A 126 -1.14 -12.08 16.63
N MET A 127 -1.27 -11.06 15.77
CA MET A 127 -2.58 -10.60 15.33
C MET A 127 -3.13 -11.53 14.26
N ARG A 128 -4.29 -12.11 14.55
CA ARG A 128 -5.14 -12.76 13.55
C ARG A 128 -6.13 -11.72 13.03
N VAL A 129 -6.19 -11.52 11.72
CA VAL A 129 -7.12 -10.57 11.10
C VAL A 129 -8.00 -11.29 10.11
N LYS A 130 -9.31 -11.06 10.23
CA LYS A 130 -10.27 -11.43 9.20
C LYS A 130 -10.35 -10.32 8.15
N CYS A 131 -10.15 -10.65 6.89
CA CYS A 131 -10.32 -9.69 5.80
C CYS A 131 -11.78 -9.21 5.76
N SER A 132 -12.02 -7.92 5.96
CA SER A 132 -13.39 -7.38 5.95
C SER A 132 -14.11 -7.52 4.61
N ILE A 133 -13.36 -7.71 3.51
CA ILE A 133 -13.88 -7.79 2.14
C ILE A 133 -14.34 -9.21 1.79
N CYS A 134 -13.42 -10.18 1.79
CA CYS A 134 -13.69 -11.57 1.39
C CYS A 134 -13.88 -12.54 2.57
N LYS A 135 -13.74 -12.06 3.81
CA LYS A 135 -13.96 -12.81 5.06
C LYS A 135 -12.96 -13.93 5.34
N GLU A 136 -11.85 -14.03 4.60
CA GLU A 136 -10.76 -14.97 4.91
C GLU A 136 -10.02 -14.58 6.20
N GLU A 137 -9.60 -15.57 6.98
CA GLU A 137 -8.79 -15.38 8.19
C GLU A 137 -7.30 -15.44 7.85
N LEU A 138 -6.55 -14.46 8.36
CA LEU A 138 -5.13 -14.26 8.11
C LEU A 138 -4.39 -14.43 9.42
N GLU A 139 -3.68 -15.56 9.55
CA GLU A 139 -3.06 -15.97 10.80
C GLU A 139 -1.67 -15.36 11.03
N SER A 140 -1.06 -14.83 9.98
CA SER A 140 0.29 -14.29 10.02
C SER A 140 0.45 -13.13 9.05
N LYS A 141 1.55 -12.39 9.23
CA LYS A 141 1.94 -11.32 8.32
C LYS A 141 2.22 -11.84 6.91
N SER A 142 2.85 -13.01 6.78
CA SER A 142 3.06 -13.64 5.48
C SER A 142 1.74 -14.04 4.81
N ALA A 143 0.76 -14.54 5.58
CA ALA A 143 -0.59 -14.81 5.07
C ALA A 143 -1.26 -13.53 4.55
N LEU A 144 -1.14 -12.41 5.29
CA LEU A 144 -1.65 -11.12 4.84
C LEU A 144 -0.99 -10.64 3.53
N MET A 145 0.33 -10.76 3.41
CA MET A 145 1.05 -10.36 2.19
C MET A 145 0.62 -11.19 0.98
N ASN A 146 0.56 -12.52 1.15
CA ASN A 146 0.12 -13.43 0.09
C ASN A 146 -1.34 -13.21 -0.31
N HIS A 147 -2.20 -12.96 0.67
CA HIS A 147 -3.61 -12.64 0.48
C HIS A 147 -3.78 -11.33 -0.31
N ALA A 148 -3.06 -10.29 0.09
CA ALA A 148 -3.07 -8.99 -0.58
C ALA A 148 -2.73 -9.12 -2.07
N GLU A 149 -1.71 -9.91 -2.41
CA GLU A 149 -1.33 -10.15 -3.81
C GLU A 149 -2.34 -11.01 -4.57
N ARG A 150 -2.75 -12.15 -4.00
CA ARG A 150 -3.54 -13.17 -4.72
C ARG A 150 -5.02 -12.81 -4.86
N VAL A 151 -5.59 -12.16 -3.86
CA VAL A 151 -7.03 -11.85 -3.79
C VAL A 151 -7.30 -10.39 -4.14
N HIS A 152 -6.37 -9.49 -3.79
CA HIS A 152 -6.56 -8.04 -3.95
C HIS A 152 -5.56 -7.38 -4.91
N GLY A 153 -4.71 -8.15 -5.60
CA GLY A 153 -3.75 -7.63 -6.59
C GLY A 153 -2.74 -6.61 -6.04
N THR A 154 -2.62 -6.50 -4.71
CA THR A 154 -1.76 -5.53 -4.04
C THR A 154 -0.37 -6.12 -3.91
N VAL A 155 0.56 -5.65 -4.74
CA VAL A 155 1.94 -6.15 -4.77
C VAL A 155 2.89 -5.13 -4.14
N SER A 156 3.70 -5.59 -3.20
CA SER A 156 4.84 -4.83 -2.67
C SER A 156 6.14 -5.36 -3.27
N ARG A 157 7.00 -4.45 -3.73
CA ARG A 157 8.39 -4.78 -4.13
C ARG A 157 9.39 -4.64 -2.98
N ARG A 158 8.95 -4.28 -1.77
CA ARG A 158 9.86 -4.23 -0.61
C ARG A 158 10.23 -5.65 -0.18
N PRO A 159 11.52 -5.92 0.10
CA PRO A 159 11.95 -7.19 0.66
C PRO A 159 11.16 -7.51 1.94
N LEU A 160 10.82 -8.79 2.14
CA LEU A 160 10.09 -9.20 3.36
C LEU A 160 10.88 -8.87 4.64
N SER A 161 12.21 -8.87 4.58
CA SER A 161 13.10 -8.41 5.66
C SER A 161 12.86 -6.95 6.07
N ALA A 162 12.47 -6.10 5.14
CA ALA A 162 12.14 -4.69 5.41
C ALA A 162 10.77 -4.51 6.08
N LEU A 163 10.00 -5.59 6.26
CA LEU A 163 8.72 -5.55 6.95
C LEU A 163 8.88 -5.77 8.47
N GLY A 164 10.08 -6.06 8.97
CA GLY A 164 10.28 -6.51 10.35
C GLY A 164 10.10 -8.04 10.47
N PRO A 165 10.11 -8.61 11.68
CA PRO A 165 10.03 -10.05 11.84
C PRO A 165 8.65 -10.56 11.38
N ILE A 166 8.66 -11.65 10.62
CA ILE A 166 7.54 -12.20 9.85
C ILE A 166 6.94 -13.40 10.59
#